data_AF-A0A4R8DIU0-F1
#
_entry.id   AF-A0A4R8DIU0-F1
#
_cell.length_a   1.000
_cell.length_b   1.000
_cell.length_c   1.000
_cell.angle_alpha   90.00
_cell.angle_beta   90.00
_cell.angle_gamma   90.00
#
_symmetry.space_group_name_H-M   'P 1'
#
loop_
_entity.id
_entity.type
_entity.pdbx_description
1 polymer ?
#
loop_
_entity_poly.entity_id
_entity_poly.type
_entity_poly.pdbx_seq_one_letter_code
_entity_poly.pdbx_strand_id
1 'polypeptide(L)'
;MKPVVQRTITIGTVSKEHNDAALINAQYAEVKPYIAQWAQMDTIFAGGTKGKTTRAKNTYLNNKLKTDIGAMLVKYNNTKTFAGDKDLTRQLVQDIKLRLLGVEDLVGTDQTDGQFWEKADEAPQARTGKNKTLRIYRTMKKADWATYEASHNVKDILKGHGGSLGQALHYFLKSKDSNSDDVLVEFAFSAAAQSLVDYTKISSGGEGDGPQGGKLTGKKEDNDVLKIWDEKIFSINLGKSKDRIAELNPTVTLKDKVRS
;
A
#
# COMPACT_ATOMS: atom_id res chain seq x y z
N MET A 1 -37.86 16.93 3.74
CA MET A 1 -36.65 16.34 4.37
C MET A 1 -35.61 16.16 3.28
N LYS A 2 -34.36 16.58 3.48
CA LYS A 2 -33.29 16.19 2.55
C LYS A 2 -33.09 14.68 2.65
N PRO A 3 -32.91 13.96 1.54
CA PRO A 3 -32.61 12.53 1.61
C PRO A 3 -31.33 12.34 2.43
N VAL A 4 -31.41 11.46 3.41
CA VAL A 4 -30.21 10.97 4.11
C VAL A 4 -29.38 10.27 3.05
N VAL A 5 -28.19 10.78 2.75
CA VAL A 5 -27.28 10.08 1.86
C VAL A 5 -26.88 8.79 2.59
N GLN A 6 -27.22 7.65 1.98
CA GLN A 6 -26.85 6.34 2.46
C GLN A 6 -25.79 5.76 1.53
N ARG A 7 -24.76 5.14 2.11
CA ARG A 7 -23.80 4.30 1.39
C ARG A 7 -24.07 2.84 1.72
N THR A 8 -23.92 1.99 0.73
CA THR A 8 -23.94 0.54 0.92
C THR A 8 -22.51 0.04 0.80
N ILE A 9 -21.95 -0.39 1.93
CA ILE A 9 -20.61 -0.95 2.01
C ILE A 9 -20.73 -2.36 2.59
N THR A 10 -20.06 -3.31 1.96
CA THR A 10 -20.06 -4.69 2.43
C THR A 10 -18.93 -4.89 3.43
N ILE A 11 -19.29 -5.22 4.67
CA ILE A 11 -18.35 -5.49 5.75
C ILE A 11 -18.65 -6.86 6.33
N GLY A 12 -17.70 -7.78 6.26
CA GLY A 12 -17.90 -9.20 6.51
C GLY A 12 -18.76 -9.82 5.40
N THR A 13 -19.79 -10.55 5.80
CA THR A 13 -20.75 -11.20 4.89
C THR A 13 -22.01 -10.36 4.62
N VAL A 14 -22.10 -9.15 5.18
CA VAL A 14 -23.32 -8.34 5.16
C VAL A 14 -23.06 -7.01 4.47
N SER A 15 -23.84 -6.71 3.43
CA SER A 15 -23.97 -5.35 2.89
C SER A 15 -24.82 -4.54 3.87
N LYS A 16 -24.23 -3.50 4.46
CA LYS A 16 -24.92 -2.63 5.42
C LYS A 16 -25.17 -1.27 4.77
N GLU A 17 -26.39 -0.78 4.92
CA GLU A 17 -26.67 0.63 4.68
C GLU A 17 -26.12 1.45 5.83
N HIS A 18 -25.30 2.44 5.49
CA HIS A 18 -24.69 3.34 6.43
C HIS A 18 -25.22 4.75 6.22
N ASN A 19 -25.70 5.38 7.29
CA ASN A 19 -25.88 6.83 7.29
C ASN A 19 -24.51 7.50 7.08
N ASP A 20 -24.40 8.34 6.05
CA ASP A 20 -23.13 8.95 5.65
C ASP A 20 -22.44 9.71 6.78
N ALA A 21 -23.18 10.55 7.50
CA ALA A 21 -22.62 11.39 8.54
C ALA A 21 -22.13 10.54 9.72
N ALA A 22 -22.89 9.51 10.11
CA ALA A 22 -22.50 8.59 11.17
C ALA A 22 -21.24 7.79 10.78
N LEU A 23 -21.19 7.24 9.56
CA LEU A 23 -20.05 6.47 9.07
C LEU A 23 -18.79 7.33 8.94
N ILE A 24 -18.90 8.54 8.38
CA ILE A 24 -17.77 9.48 8.27
C ILE A 24 -17.25 9.83 9.67
N ASN A 25 -18.13 10.10 10.64
CA ASN A 25 -17.70 10.43 12.00
C ASN A 25 -17.03 9.25 12.71
N ALA A 26 -17.57 8.03 12.55
CA ALA A 26 -16.95 6.82 13.10
C ALA A 26 -15.56 6.58 12.49
N GLN A 27 -15.46 6.64 11.16
CA GLN A 27 -14.17 6.46 10.48
C GLN A 27 -13.20 7.61 10.78
N TYR A 28 -13.67 8.84 10.95
CA TYR A 28 -12.81 9.96 11.33
C TYR A 28 -12.12 9.75 12.68
N ALA A 29 -12.86 9.24 13.69
CA ALA A 29 -12.30 8.95 15.00
C ALA A 29 -11.17 7.92 14.92
N GLU A 30 -11.34 6.90 14.07
CA GLU A 30 -10.37 5.82 13.85
C GLU A 30 -9.19 6.25 12.96
N VAL A 31 -9.44 6.97 11.86
CA VAL A 31 -8.42 7.36 10.87
C VAL A 31 -7.49 8.46 11.39
N LYS A 32 -8.03 9.43 12.14
CA LYS A 32 -7.29 10.65 12.54
C LYS A 32 -5.98 10.35 13.29
N PRO A 33 -5.93 9.46 14.30
CA PRO A 33 -4.68 9.14 15.00
C PRO A 33 -3.58 8.63 14.05
N TYR A 34 -3.92 7.77 13.09
CA TYR A 34 -2.96 7.21 12.14
C TYR A 34 -2.38 8.26 11.20
N ILE A 35 -3.22 9.18 10.73
CA ILE A 35 -2.74 10.28 9.88
C ILE A 35 -1.92 11.28 10.70
N ALA A 36 -2.30 11.55 11.95
CA ALA A 36 -1.59 12.51 12.81
C ALA A 36 -0.16 12.05 13.18
N GLN A 37 0.04 10.74 13.36
CA GLN A 37 1.34 10.14 13.71
C GLN A 37 2.25 9.91 12.49
N TRP A 38 1.72 10.05 11.28
CA TRP A 38 2.47 9.76 10.07
C TRP A 38 3.61 10.77 9.86
N ALA A 39 4.84 10.27 9.83
CA ALA A 39 6.05 11.10 9.77
C ALA A 39 6.11 12.06 8.56
N GLN A 40 5.46 11.72 7.44
CA GLN A 40 5.47 12.57 6.24
C GLN A 40 4.61 13.83 6.36
N MET A 41 3.77 13.94 7.40
CA MET A 41 2.93 15.12 7.61
C MET A 41 3.73 16.42 7.71
N ASP A 42 4.93 16.38 8.31
CA ASP A 42 5.77 17.58 8.43
C ASP A 42 6.34 18.02 7.08
N THR A 43 6.67 17.06 6.22
CA THR A 43 7.14 17.30 4.85
C THR A 43 6.01 17.88 3.99
N ILE A 44 4.84 17.23 4.01
CA ILE A 44 3.69 17.60 3.16
C ILE A 44 3.13 18.98 3.52
N PHE A 45 3.08 19.31 4.81
CA PHE A 45 2.51 20.57 5.30
C PHE A 45 3.57 21.59 5.73
N ALA A 46 4.79 21.50 5.17
CA ALA A 46 5.90 22.38 5.51
C ALA A 46 5.52 23.87 5.31
N GLY A 47 5.60 24.66 6.39
CA GLY A 47 5.16 26.07 6.39
C GLY A 47 6.28 27.10 6.50
N GLY A 48 7.54 26.72 6.28
CA GLY A 48 8.72 27.59 6.45
C GLY A 48 9.14 27.86 7.91
N THR A 49 8.22 27.70 8.88
CA THR A 49 8.55 27.64 10.32
C THR A 49 7.78 26.50 11.00
N LYS A 50 8.31 26.00 12.13
CA LYS A 50 7.64 24.94 12.92
C LYS A 50 6.20 25.30 13.27
N GLY A 51 5.95 26.54 13.71
CA GLY A 51 4.60 27.00 14.07
C GLY A 51 3.63 27.04 12.88
N LYS A 52 4.10 27.43 11.69
CA LYS A 52 3.29 27.40 10.47
C LYS A 52 2.99 25.96 10.04
N THR A 53 3.99 25.06 10.08
CA THR A 53 3.80 23.62 9.80
C THR A 53 2.78 23.01 10.75
N THR A 54 2.90 23.22 12.06
CA THR A 54 1.92 22.71 13.05
C THR A 54 0.51 23.23 12.78
N ARG A 55 0.36 24.52 12.45
CA ARG A 55 -0.94 25.10 12.11
C ARG A 55 -1.54 24.47 10.86
N ALA A 56 -0.75 24.28 9.81
CA ALA A 56 -1.20 23.65 8.57
C ALA A 56 -1.65 22.20 8.81
N LYS A 57 -0.86 21.41 9.54
CA LYS A 57 -1.22 20.03 9.95
C LYS A 57 -2.54 19.99 10.72
N ASN A 58 -2.68 20.84 11.74
CA ASN A 58 -3.89 20.88 12.57
C ASN A 58 -5.12 21.33 11.76
N THR A 59 -4.93 22.27 10.84
CA THR A 59 -6.00 22.72 9.93
C THR A 59 -6.47 21.56 9.06
N TYR A 60 -5.56 20.78 8.49
CA TYR A 60 -5.93 19.60 7.71
C TYR A 60 -6.66 18.56 8.57
N LEU A 61 -6.07 18.14 9.70
CA LEU A 61 -6.62 17.10 10.58
C LEU A 61 -8.01 17.45 11.15
N ASN A 62 -8.29 18.74 11.40
CA ASN A 62 -9.55 19.16 11.99
C ASN A 62 -10.61 19.55 10.95
N ASN A 63 -10.21 20.10 9.79
CA ASN A 63 -11.15 20.72 8.87
C ASN A 63 -11.26 20.00 7.52
N LYS A 64 -10.22 19.31 7.06
CA LYS A 64 -10.19 18.70 5.72
C LYS A 64 -10.27 17.17 5.74
N LEU A 65 -9.73 16.53 6.78
CA LEU A 65 -9.67 15.07 6.86
C LEU A 65 -11.07 14.40 6.75
N LYS A 66 -12.12 14.96 7.37
CA LYS A 66 -13.48 14.42 7.24
C LYS A 66 -13.99 14.46 5.80
N THR A 67 -13.70 15.53 5.08
CA THR A 67 -14.06 15.69 3.67
C THR A 67 -13.36 14.62 2.83
N ASP A 68 -12.07 14.38 3.09
CA ASP A 68 -11.30 13.36 2.38
C ASP A 68 -11.81 11.95 2.68
N ILE A 69 -12.16 11.64 3.94
CA ILE A 69 -12.81 10.38 4.30
C ILE A 69 -14.12 10.22 3.53
N GLY A 70 -14.97 11.25 3.52
CA GLY A 70 -16.24 11.23 2.77
C GLY A 70 -16.03 10.96 1.28
N ALA A 71 -15.04 11.60 0.67
CA ALA A 71 -14.69 11.39 -0.74
C ALA A 71 -14.16 9.96 -0.99
N MET A 72 -13.32 9.42 -0.11
CA MET A 72 -12.79 8.05 -0.27
C MET A 72 -13.85 6.98 -0.07
N LEU A 73 -14.79 7.17 0.86
CA LEU A 73 -15.91 6.25 1.06
C LEU A 73 -16.82 6.11 -0.18
N VAL A 74 -16.88 7.13 -1.05
CA VAL A 74 -17.61 7.03 -2.33
C VAL A 74 -16.99 5.95 -3.22
N LYS A 75 -15.66 5.75 -3.18
CA LYS A 75 -14.97 4.72 -3.98
C LYS A 75 -15.43 3.30 -3.66
N TYR A 76 -15.96 3.06 -2.46
CA TYR A 76 -16.30 1.72 -1.97
C TYR A 76 -17.79 1.40 -1.98
N ASN A 77 -18.63 2.35 -2.41
CA ASN A 77 -20.07 2.16 -2.45
C ASN A 77 -20.44 1.08 -3.46
N ASN A 78 -20.92 -0.08 -2.99
CA ASN A 78 -21.26 -1.27 -3.78
C ASN A 78 -20.12 -1.90 -4.61
N THR A 79 -18.87 -1.50 -4.40
CA THR A 79 -17.74 -1.90 -5.25
C THR A 79 -16.71 -2.77 -4.53
N LYS A 80 -16.63 -2.72 -3.19
CA LYS A 80 -15.61 -3.44 -2.41
C LYS A 80 -16.20 -4.06 -1.15
N THR A 81 -15.77 -5.29 -0.87
CA THR A 81 -16.05 -6.00 0.38
C THR A 81 -14.83 -5.94 1.29
N PHE A 82 -15.04 -5.56 2.54
CA PHE A 82 -14.02 -5.56 3.59
C PHE A 82 -14.31 -6.69 4.56
N ALA A 83 -13.29 -7.35 5.13
CA ALA A 83 -13.54 -8.45 6.07
C ALA A 83 -14.06 -7.93 7.43
N GLY A 84 -13.76 -6.67 7.78
CA GLY A 84 -14.26 -5.99 8.98
C GLY A 84 -14.03 -4.47 8.95
N ASP A 85 -14.59 -3.75 9.92
CA ASP A 85 -14.48 -2.28 10.00
C ASP A 85 -13.03 -1.78 10.03
N LYS A 86 -12.14 -2.56 10.66
CA LYS A 86 -10.71 -2.24 10.72
C LYS A 86 -10.04 -2.29 9.34
N ASP A 87 -10.50 -3.14 8.43
CA ASP A 87 -9.96 -3.18 7.07
C ASP A 87 -10.41 -1.94 6.29
N LEU A 88 -11.68 -1.55 6.43
CA LEU A 88 -12.15 -0.29 5.86
C LEU A 88 -11.35 0.91 6.39
N THR A 89 -11.12 1.00 7.71
CA THR A 89 -10.28 2.06 8.30
C THR A 89 -8.87 2.07 7.72
N ARG A 90 -8.22 0.91 7.59
CA ARG A 90 -6.86 0.80 7.03
C ARG A 90 -6.82 1.26 5.57
N GLN A 91 -7.79 0.82 4.78
CA GLN A 91 -7.91 1.26 3.39
C GLN A 91 -8.09 2.78 3.31
N LEU A 92 -8.93 3.38 4.15
CA LEU A 92 -9.11 4.82 4.20
C LEU A 92 -7.82 5.56 4.58
N VAL A 93 -7.09 5.07 5.60
CA VAL A 93 -5.79 5.64 6.00
C VAL A 93 -4.83 5.62 4.81
N GLN A 94 -4.75 4.49 4.10
CA GLN A 94 -3.92 4.35 2.92
C GLN A 94 -4.32 5.31 1.81
N ASP A 95 -5.58 5.34 1.40
CA ASP A 95 -6.05 6.17 0.30
C ASP A 95 -5.85 7.67 0.60
N ILE A 96 -6.01 8.07 1.85
CA ILE A 96 -5.72 9.43 2.30
C ILE A 96 -4.22 9.72 2.21
N LYS A 97 -3.35 8.80 2.64
CA LYS A 97 -1.89 8.96 2.49
C LYS A 97 -1.50 9.05 1.02
N LEU A 98 -2.05 8.19 0.15
CA LEU A 98 -1.81 8.21 -1.29
C LEU A 98 -2.21 9.57 -1.90
N ARG A 99 -3.38 10.10 -1.52
CA ARG A 99 -3.81 11.43 -1.94
C ARG A 99 -2.89 12.54 -1.46
N LEU A 100 -2.45 12.49 -0.20
CA LEU A 100 -1.52 13.48 0.34
C LEU A 100 -0.13 13.41 -0.31
N LEU A 101 0.24 12.26 -0.87
CA LEU A 101 1.45 12.07 -1.68
C LEU A 101 1.24 12.43 -3.16
N GLY A 102 0.03 12.85 -3.57
CA GLY A 102 -0.29 13.18 -4.97
C GLY A 102 -0.37 11.97 -5.90
N VAL A 103 -0.66 10.79 -5.35
CA VAL A 103 -0.78 9.51 -6.08
C VAL A 103 -2.12 8.83 -5.81
N GLU A 104 -3.20 9.61 -5.66
CA GLU A 104 -4.56 9.12 -5.33
C GLU A 104 -5.20 8.19 -6.37
N ASP A 105 -4.71 8.22 -7.61
CA ASP A 105 -5.14 7.35 -8.71
C ASP A 105 -4.61 5.92 -8.54
N LEU A 106 -3.61 5.73 -7.67
CA LEU A 106 -3.27 4.41 -7.19
C LEU A 106 -4.42 3.91 -6.31
N VAL A 107 -5.20 2.97 -6.85
CA VAL A 107 -6.05 2.14 -5.99
C VAL A 107 -5.11 1.30 -5.17
N GLY A 108 -4.85 1.78 -3.96
CA GLY A 108 -4.17 1.02 -2.95
C GLY A 108 -4.92 -0.28 -2.74
N THR A 109 -4.33 -1.43 -3.06
CA THR A 109 -4.82 -2.67 -2.48
C THR A 109 -4.62 -2.57 -0.97
N ASP A 110 -5.53 -3.15 -0.17
CA ASP A 110 -5.47 -3.06 1.30
C ASP A 110 -4.02 -3.30 1.73
N GLN A 111 -3.36 -2.33 2.35
CA GLN A 111 -1.89 -2.38 2.53
C GLN A 111 -1.44 -3.52 3.43
N THR A 112 -2.37 -4.12 4.16
CA THR A 112 -2.16 -5.39 4.86
C THR A 112 -2.08 -6.58 3.89
N ASP A 113 -2.28 -6.45 2.59
CA ASP A 113 -2.20 -7.50 1.56
C ASP A 113 -0.79 -7.59 0.91
N GLY A 114 0.23 -7.10 1.60
CA GLY A 114 1.60 -7.03 1.06
C GLY A 114 2.61 -6.32 1.96
N GLN A 115 2.23 -5.99 3.21
CA GLN A 115 3.24 -5.73 4.23
C GLN A 115 3.93 -7.04 4.56
N PHE A 116 5.05 -7.21 3.92
CA PHE A 116 6.10 -8.12 4.26
C PHE A 116 6.53 -7.91 5.72
N TRP A 117 5.77 -8.51 6.66
CA TRP A 117 6.03 -8.45 8.10
C TRP A 117 6.23 -9.85 8.69
N GLU A 118 7.15 -9.97 9.65
CA GLU A 118 7.61 -11.26 10.15
C GLU A 118 6.63 -11.91 11.15
N LYS A 119 5.82 -11.13 11.87
CA LYS A 119 4.92 -11.66 12.92
C LYS A 119 3.73 -12.42 12.31
N ALA A 120 3.10 -13.30 13.08
CA ALA A 120 1.94 -14.07 12.63
C ALA A 120 0.66 -13.21 12.61
N ASP A 121 -0.31 -13.61 11.79
CA ASP A 121 -1.67 -13.07 11.86
C ASP A 121 -2.35 -13.59 13.13
N GLU A 122 -2.11 -12.95 14.27
CA GLU A 122 -2.76 -13.34 15.54
C GLU A 122 -4.09 -12.60 15.70
N ALA A 123 -5.16 -13.30 16.09
CA ALA A 123 -6.43 -12.65 16.44
C ALA A 123 -6.27 -11.77 17.69
N PRO A 124 -6.99 -10.62 17.80
CA PRO A 124 -7.95 -10.02 16.86
C PRO A 124 -7.27 -9.13 15.81
N GLN A 125 -5.99 -9.38 15.53
CA GLN A 125 -5.04 -8.51 14.87
C GLN A 125 -4.38 -9.18 13.66
N ALA A 126 -5.08 -10.07 12.93
CA ALA A 126 -4.60 -10.59 11.64
C ALA A 126 -4.37 -9.42 10.69
N ARG A 127 -3.09 -9.04 10.50
CA ARG A 127 -2.63 -7.72 10.04
C ARG A 127 -1.41 -7.78 9.13
N THR A 128 -0.79 -8.95 9.01
CA THR A 128 0.52 -9.16 8.38
C THR A 128 0.40 -9.47 6.90
N GLY A 129 -0.81 -9.76 6.41
CA GLY A 129 -1.02 -10.14 5.01
C GLY A 129 -0.60 -11.54 4.63
N LYS A 130 -0.11 -12.32 5.59
CA LYS A 130 0.31 -13.70 5.38
C LYS A 130 -0.79 -14.54 4.75
N ASN A 131 -2.04 -14.37 5.20
CA ASN A 131 -3.19 -15.10 4.68
C ASN A 131 -3.82 -14.49 3.42
N LYS A 132 -3.27 -13.39 2.89
CA LYS A 132 -3.81 -12.66 1.74
C LYS A 132 -2.98 -12.95 0.50
N THR A 133 -3.57 -12.73 -0.68
CA THR A 133 -2.88 -12.86 -1.95
C THR A 133 -1.59 -12.06 -1.96
N LEU A 134 -0.48 -12.70 -2.32
CA LEU A 134 0.81 -12.02 -2.39
C LEU A 134 0.80 -10.95 -3.49
N ARG A 135 1.29 -9.76 -3.15
CA ARG A 135 1.57 -8.68 -4.08
C ARG A 135 2.96 -8.13 -3.83
N ILE A 136 3.77 -8.06 -4.87
CA ILE A 136 5.08 -7.40 -4.85
C ILE A 136 4.96 -6.12 -5.66
N TYR A 137 5.34 -4.99 -5.07
CA TYR A 137 5.41 -3.71 -5.76
C TYR A 137 6.86 -3.34 -6.03
N ARG A 138 7.09 -2.67 -7.16
CA ARG A 138 8.41 -2.25 -7.56
C ARG A 138 8.35 -0.91 -8.30
N THR A 139 9.31 -0.06 -7.97
CA THR A 139 9.68 1.09 -8.80
C THR A 139 10.78 0.69 -9.76
N MET A 140 10.64 1.06 -11.03
CA MET A 140 11.61 0.72 -12.07
C MET A 140 11.61 1.71 -13.22
N LYS A 141 12.63 1.66 -14.08
CA LYS A 141 12.70 2.54 -15.25
C LYS A 141 11.57 2.21 -16.24
N LYS A 142 10.94 3.21 -16.83
CA LYS A 142 9.94 3.03 -17.88
C LYS A 142 10.45 2.25 -19.08
N ALA A 143 11.74 2.36 -19.41
CA ALA A 143 12.36 1.58 -20.47
C ALA A 143 12.35 0.06 -20.21
N ASP A 144 12.54 -0.37 -18.95
CA ASP A 144 12.41 -1.79 -18.59
C ASP A 144 10.94 -2.24 -18.73
N TRP A 145 9.96 -1.38 -18.40
CA TRP A 145 8.53 -1.66 -18.62
C TRP A 145 8.20 -1.82 -20.09
N ALA A 146 8.64 -0.91 -20.95
CA ALA A 146 8.44 -1.00 -22.41
C ALA A 146 9.05 -2.28 -23.00
N THR A 147 10.18 -2.74 -22.44
CA THR A 147 10.77 -4.02 -22.82
C THR A 147 9.84 -5.20 -22.49
N TYR A 148 9.24 -5.20 -21.30
CA TYR A 148 8.25 -6.21 -20.92
C TYR A 148 6.97 -6.15 -21.73
N GLU A 149 6.48 -4.96 -22.08
CA GLU A 149 5.30 -4.84 -22.96
C GLU A 149 5.55 -5.44 -24.34
N ALA A 150 6.78 -5.34 -24.85
CA ALA A 150 7.15 -5.93 -26.14
C ALA A 150 7.37 -7.45 -26.08
N SER A 151 7.97 -7.96 -25.01
CA SER A 151 8.35 -9.38 -24.90
C SER A 151 7.31 -10.24 -24.19
N HIS A 152 6.46 -9.62 -23.36
CA HIS A 152 5.63 -10.27 -22.34
C HIS A 152 6.39 -11.23 -21.41
N ASN A 153 7.71 -11.12 -21.34
CA ASN A 153 8.55 -11.97 -20.52
C ASN A 153 8.82 -11.30 -19.18
N VAL A 154 8.14 -11.77 -18.13
CA VAL A 154 8.28 -11.21 -16.77
C VAL A 154 9.74 -11.17 -16.29
N LYS A 155 10.57 -12.11 -16.75
CA LYS A 155 12.00 -12.18 -16.45
C LYS A 155 12.76 -10.90 -16.81
N ASP A 156 12.27 -10.10 -17.74
CA ASP A 156 12.93 -8.86 -18.19
C ASP A 156 12.85 -7.75 -17.13
N ILE A 157 11.84 -7.83 -16.26
CA ILE A 157 11.51 -6.82 -15.24
C ILE A 157 11.73 -7.33 -13.80
N LEU A 158 12.41 -8.46 -13.64
CA LEU A 158 12.78 -9.05 -12.35
C LEU A 158 14.25 -8.81 -12.01
N LYS A 159 14.58 -7.54 -11.74
CA LYS A 159 15.89 -7.06 -11.27
C LYS A 159 15.77 -6.36 -9.90
N GLY A 160 16.87 -6.25 -9.14
CA GLY A 160 16.86 -5.52 -7.85
C GLY A 160 15.85 -6.08 -6.84
N HIS A 161 15.17 -5.19 -6.10
CA HIS A 161 14.24 -5.55 -5.03
C HIS A 161 12.81 -5.10 -5.31
N GLY A 162 11.86 -5.88 -4.82
CA GLY A 162 10.44 -5.53 -4.78
C GLY A 162 9.88 -5.79 -3.38
N GLY A 163 8.89 -5.02 -2.97
CA GLY A 163 8.40 -5.05 -1.60
C GLY A 163 6.98 -4.53 -1.47
N SER A 164 6.66 -3.94 -0.33
CA SER A 164 5.34 -3.37 -0.09
C SER A 164 5.09 -2.15 -0.98
N LEU A 165 3.83 -1.74 -1.13
CA LEU A 165 3.49 -0.49 -1.83
C LEU A 165 4.21 0.71 -1.21
N GLY A 166 4.32 0.75 0.12
CA GLY A 166 5.02 1.81 0.85
C GLY A 166 6.51 1.89 0.53
N GLN A 167 7.15 0.74 0.31
CA GLN A 167 8.53 0.68 -0.13
C GLN A 167 8.71 1.16 -1.57
N ALA A 168 7.87 0.65 -2.47
CA ALA A 168 7.93 1.04 -3.85
C ALA A 168 7.66 2.55 -4.01
N LEU A 169 6.66 3.09 -3.31
CA LEU A 169 6.38 4.52 -3.29
C LEU A 169 7.51 5.35 -2.72
N HIS A 170 8.22 4.86 -1.70
CA HIS A 170 9.41 5.56 -1.19
C HIS A 170 10.44 5.81 -2.31
N TYR A 171 10.70 4.80 -3.15
CA TYR A 171 11.61 4.95 -4.29
C TYR A 171 10.98 5.73 -5.44
N PHE A 172 9.69 5.55 -5.71
CA PHE A 172 8.98 6.23 -6.79
C PHE A 172 8.94 7.75 -6.56
N LEU A 173 8.63 8.19 -5.34
CA LEU A 173 8.60 9.62 -5.02
C LEU A 173 10.00 10.23 -5.13
N LYS A 174 11.02 9.55 -4.60
CA LYS A 174 12.42 9.97 -4.75
C LYS A 174 12.86 10.08 -6.21
N SER A 175 12.39 9.16 -7.06
CA SER A 175 12.76 9.18 -8.47
C SER A 175 12.04 10.29 -9.23
N LYS A 176 10.83 10.69 -8.83
CA LYS A 176 10.18 11.90 -9.35
C LYS A 176 10.90 13.17 -8.93
N ASP A 177 11.36 13.26 -7.68
CA ASP A 177 12.17 14.40 -7.21
C ASP A 177 13.49 14.55 -7.99
N SER A 178 14.04 13.45 -8.52
CA SER A 178 15.23 13.45 -9.36
C SER A 178 14.95 13.50 -10.87
N ASN A 179 13.71 13.78 -11.29
CA ASN A 179 13.26 13.80 -12.68
C ASN A 179 13.54 12.50 -13.46
N SER A 180 13.53 11.34 -12.77
CA SER A 180 13.61 10.03 -13.43
C SER A 180 12.26 9.64 -14.03
N ASP A 181 12.31 9.06 -15.23
CA ASP A 181 11.15 8.44 -15.88
C ASP A 181 10.94 7.01 -15.36
N ASP A 182 10.78 6.91 -14.04
CA ASP A 182 10.48 5.65 -13.36
C ASP A 182 8.97 5.47 -13.25
N VAL A 183 8.56 4.20 -13.28
CA VAL A 183 7.20 3.70 -13.19
C VAL A 183 7.01 2.80 -11.97
N LEU A 184 5.76 2.64 -11.55
CA LEU A 184 5.37 1.76 -10.45
C LEU A 184 4.63 0.54 -11.00
N VAL A 185 5.15 -0.64 -10.69
CA VAL A 185 4.62 -1.93 -11.18
C VAL A 185 4.21 -2.82 -10.01
N GLU A 186 3.13 -3.56 -10.18
CA GLU A 186 2.67 -4.63 -9.28
C GLU A 186 2.83 -5.99 -9.94
N PHE A 187 3.29 -6.96 -9.16
CA PHE A 187 3.22 -8.39 -9.45
C PHE A 187 2.22 -9.03 -8.47
N ALA A 188 1.04 -9.38 -8.97
CA ALA A 188 -0.03 -10.01 -8.20
C ALA A 188 -0.03 -11.53 -8.45
N PHE A 189 0.09 -12.31 -7.39
CA PHE A 189 0.16 -13.77 -7.48
C PHE A 189 -1.24 -14.38 -7.30
N SER A 190 -1.38 -15.67 -7.59
CA SER A 190 -2.65 -16.39 -7.36
C SER A 190 -2.79 -16.91 -5.92
N ALA A 191 -1.67 -17.15 -5.22
CA ALA A 191 -1.65 -17.75 -3.89
C ALA A 191 -1.35 -16.75 -2.76
N ALA A 192 -1.67 -17.17 -1.54
CA ALA A 192 -1.45 -16.35 -0.34
C ALA A 192 0.04 -16.23 0.02
N ALA A 193 0.44 -15.10 0.59
CA ALA A 193 1.84 -14.79 0.90
C ALA A 193 2.51 -15.86 1.79
N GLN A 194 1.82 -16.42 2.78
CA GLN A 194 2.34 -17.51 3.63
C GLN A 194 2.73 -18.79 2.89
N SER A 195 2.07 -19.05 1.76
CA SER A 195 2.35 -20.22 0.93
C SER A 195 3.56 -20.00 0.03
N LEU A 196 3.83 -18.74 -0.33
CA LEU A 196 4.85 -18.36 -1.30
C LEU A 196 6.14 -17.84 -0.68
N VAL A 197 6.09 -17.33 0.55
CA VAL A 197 7.21 -16.67 1.23
C VAL A 197 7.63 -17.46 2.47
N ASP A 198 8.94 -17.62 2.66
CA ASP A 198 9.53 -18.14 3.88
C ASP A 198 9.86 -17.00 4.83
N TYR A 199 8.94 -16.73 5.75
CA TYR A 199 9.07 -15.68 6.76
C TYR A 199 10.14 -15.98 7.82
N THR A 200 10.62 -17.24 7.92
CA THR A 200 11.74 -17.58 8.83
C THR A 200 13.10 -17.19 8.23
N LYS A 201 13.12 -16.91 6.92
CA LYS A 201 14.30 -16.54 6.14
C LYS A 201 14.28 -15.07 5.71
N ILE A 202 13.70 -14.22 6.54
CA ILE A 202 13.82 -12.77 6.39
C ILE A 202 15.12 -12.36 7.09
N SER A 203 16.20 -12.22 6.32
CA SER A 203 17.52 -11.95 6.89
C SER A 203 17.60 -10.52 7.43
N SER A 204 18.24 -10.38 8.60
CA SER A 204 18.67 -9.08 9.13
C SER A 204 19.98 -8.66 8.45
N GLY A 205 19.90 -8.22 7.19
CA GLY A 205 21.03 -7.68 6.43
C GLY A 205 21.39 -8.44 5.15
N GLY A 206 22.18 -7.81 4.28
CA GLY A 206 22.58 -8.30 2.96
C GLY A 206 21.67 -7.87 1.80
N GLU A 207 21.87 -8.42 0.60
CA GLU A 207 21.03 -8.22 -0.59
C GLU A 207 19.70 -9.01 -0.54
N GLY A 208 19.45 -9.75 0.54
CA GLY A 208 18.49 -10.85 0.57
C GLY A 208 19.00 -12.06 -0.20
N ASP A 209 18.51 -13.24 0.14
CA ASP A 209 18.89 -14.50 -0.50
C ASP A 209 17.96 -14.85 -1.68
N GLY A 210 18.31 -15.93 -2.38
CA GLY A 210 17.40 -16.54 -3.35
C GLY A 210 16.32 -17.38 -2.68
N PRO A 211 15.43 -18.01 -3.47
CA PRO A 211 14.41 -18.91 -2.96
C PRO A 211 15.02 -20.08 -2.16
N GLN A 212 14.37 -20.47 -1.06
CA GLN A 212 14.75 -21.63 -0.26
C GLN A 212 13.52 -22.52 -0.06
N GLY A 213 13.69 -23.84 -0.23
CA GLY A 213 12.58 -24.80 -0.10
C GLY A 213 11.38 -24.50 -1.02
N GLY A 214 11.62 -23.90 -2.19
CA GLY A 214 10.57 -23.51 -3.13
C GLY A 214 9.77 -22.27 -2.72
N LYS A 215 10.19 -21.53 -1.68
CA LYS A 215 9.57 -20.28 -1.24
C LYS A 215 10.51 -19.10 -1.46
N LEU A 216 9.93 -17.93 -1.69
CA LEU A 216 10.62 -16.64 -1.76
C LEU A 216 11.18 -16.29 -0.38
N THR A 217 12.37 -15.71 -0.34
CA THR A 217 12.99 -15.19 0.89
C THR A 217 13.10 -13.67 0.79
N GLY A 218 13.52 -13.00 1.87
CA GLY A 218 13.57 -11.54 1.87
C GLY A 218 14.57 -10.95 2.84
N LYS A 219 14.65 -9.63 2.83
CA LYS A 219 15.58 -8.83 3.65
C LYS A 219 14.81 -7.71 4.33
N LYS A 220 15.06 -7.49 5.63
CA LYS A 220 14.45 -6.38 6.39
C LYS A 220 14.80 -5.01 5.78
N GLU A 221 13.81 -4.13 5.77
CA GLU A 221 13.84 -2.81 5.15
C GLU A 221 13.15 -1.78 6.06
N ASP A 222 13.71 -0.57 6.11
CA ASP A 222 13.21 0.52 6.95
C ASP A 222 12.55 1.64 6.11
N ASN A 223 12.61 1.52 4.78
CA ASN A 223 12.14 2.53 3.85
C ASN A 223 10.69 2.30 3.43
N ASP A 224 9.77 2.67 4.30
CA ASP A 224 8.33 2.71 4.00
C ASP A 224 7.87 4.17 4.07
N VAL A 225 7.33 4.73 2.97
CA VAL A 225 6.77 6.09 2.99
C VAL A 225 5.38 6.13 3.61
N LEU A 226 4.63 5.03 3.54
CA LEU A 226 3.26 4.95 4.05
C LEU A 226 3.23 4.70 5.54
N LYS A 227 4.31 4.15 6.13
CA LYS A 227 4.52 3.92 7.59
C LYS A 227 3.19 3.77 8.32
N ILE A 228 2.44 2.73 8.00
CA ILE A 228 1.11 2.57 8.60
C ILE A 228 1.23 2.23 10.09
N TRP A 229 2.33 1.58 10.49
CA TRP A 229 2.67 1.23 11.86
C TRP A 229 4.20 1.25 12.00
N ASP A 230 4.73 1.68 13.14
CA ASP A 230 6.17 1.94 13.39
C ASP A 230 7.05 0.67 13.40
N GLU A 231 6.96 -0.18 12.36
CA GLU A 231 7.63 -1.47 12.29
C GLU A 231 8.28 -1.70 10.92
N LYS A 232 9.36 -2.51 10.93
CA LYS A 232 10.18 -2.80 9.74
C LYS A 232 9.42 -3.68 8.75
N ILE A 233 9.50 -3.35 7.47
CA ILE A 233 9.01 -4.18 6.36
C ILE A 233 10.15 -5.08 5.84
N PHE A 234 9.91 -5.91 4.82
CA PHE A 234 10.99 -6.56 4.07
C PHE A 234 10.79 -6.47 2.56
N SER A 235 11.87 -6.68 1.81
CA SER A 235 11.88 -6.77 0.35
C SER A 235 12.32 -8.17 -0.11
N ILE A 236 11.91 -8.54 -1.31
CA ILE A 236 12.32 -9.76 -2.01
C ILE A 236 13.34 -9.37 -3.08
N ASN A 237 14.46 -10.09 -3.14
CA ASN A 237 15.42 -9.93 -4.22
C ASN A 237 14.86 -10.57 -5.50
N LEU A 238 14.39 -9.74 -6.42
CA LEU A 238 13.73 -10.17 -7.64
C LEU A 238 14.72 -10.80 -8.62
N GLY A 239 15.97 -10.34 -8.62
CA GLY A 239 17.02 -10.92 -9.46
C GLY A 239 17.36 -12.35 -9.05
N LYS A 240 17.60 -12.58 -7.75
CA LYS A 240 17.86 -13.93 -7.22
C LYS A 240 16.64 -14.84 -7.24
N SER A 241 15.44 -14.28 -7.17
CA SER A 241 14.17 -15.02 -7.20
C SER A 241 13.53 -15.09 -8.59
N LYS A 242 14.25 -14.65 -9.63
CA LYS A 242 13.70 -14.42 -10.96
C LYS A 242 12.99 -15.62 -11.56
N ASP A 243 13.62 -16.81 -11.51
CA ASP A 243 13.02 -18.02 -12.06
C ASP A 243 11.81 -18.46 -11.25
N ARG A 244 11.91 -18.42 -9.91
CA ARG A 244 10.79 -18.79 -9.05
C ARG A 244 9.59 -17.86 -9.22
N ILE A 245 9.81 -16.55 -9.31
CA ILE A 245 8.73 -15.59 -9.56
C ILE A 245 8.11 -15.84 -10.93
N ALA A 246 8.90 -16.13 -11.96
CA ALA A 246 8.39 -16.45 -13.28
C ALA A 246 7.55 -17.74 -13.29
N GLU A 247 7.98 -18.79 -12.57
CA GLU A 247 7.21 -20.04 -12.40
C GLU A 247 5.87 -19.81 -11.70
N LEU A 248 5.83 -18.91 -10.70
CA LEU A 248 4.61 -18.54 -10.00
C LEU A 248 3.65 -17.70 -10.86
N ASN A 249 4.08 -17.29 -12.06
CA ASN A 249 3.29 -16.64 -13.10
C ASN A 249 2.36 -15.51 -12.58
N PRO A 250 2.90 -14.46 -11.96
CA PRO A 250 2.10 -13.36 -11.46
C PRO A 250 1.44 -12.57 -12.60
N THR A 251 0.27 -12.01 -12.32
CA THR A 251 -0.30 -10.94 -13.13
C THR A 251 0.51 -9.67 -12.90
N VAL A 252 1.08 -9.10 -13.96
CA VAL A 252 1.86 -7.87 -13.88
C VAL A 252 0.99 -6.69 -14.29
N THR A 253 1.01 -5.60 -13.53
CA THR A 253 0.19 -4.41 -13.82
C THR A 253 0.96 -3.12 -13.56
N LEU A 254 0.94 -2.22 -14.53
CA LEU A 254 1.37 -0.83 -14.35
C LEU A 254 0.39 -0.09 -13.44
N LYS A 255 0.90 0.50 -12.36
CA LYS A 255 0.09 1.16 -11.34
C LYS A 255 0.12 2.68 -11.49
N ASP A 256 1.24 3.28 -11.88
CA ASP A 256 1.30 4.71 -12.19
C ASP A 256 0.72 5.00 -13.58
N LYS A 257 -0.60 4.89 -13.71
CA LYS A 257 -1.29 5.55 -14.82
C LYS A 257 -1.32 7.05 -14.52
N VAL A 258 -0.15 7.70 -14.63
CA VAL A 258 -0.08 9.17 -14.69
C VAL A 258 -0.94 9.57 -15.89
N ARG A 259 -1.95 10.41 -15.66
CA ARG A 259 -2.77 10.97 -16.74
C ARG A 259 -1.84 11.60 -17.78
N SER A 260 -1.90 11.07 -19.01
CA SER A 260 -1.55 11.81 -20.22
C SER A 260 -2.45 13.03 -20.36
#